data_AF-A0A7Z9WR47-F1
#
_entry.id   AF-A0A7Z9WR47-F1
#
_cell.length_a   1.000
_cell.length_b   1.000
_cell.length_c   1.000
_cell.angle_alpha   90.00
_cell.angle_beta   90.00
_cell.angle_gamma   90.00
#
_symmetry.space_group_name_H-M   'P 1'
#
loop_
_entity.id
_entity.type
_entity.pdbx_description
1 polymer ?
#
loop_
_entity_poly.entity_id
_entity_poly.type
_entity_poly.pdbx_seq_one_letter_code
_entity_poly.pdbx_strand_id
1 'polypeptide(L)'
;RGRAARTELLTRRGLAGIGPKEALLIGLAQGVAILPGISRSGLTIGVGLLLGLEWSAAAEFSFLLAGPAIFGATALKGLEALREPAAYGGLLGLYLLGTALAAATGGLAIKSLLGLLRRGRLAPFAYYCLVVGSCALLLSLR
;
A
#
# COMPACT_ATOMS: atom_id res chain seq x y z
N ARG A 1 4.18 2.26 -41.01
CA ARG A 1 4.01 0.96 -40.30
C ARG A 1 4.45 0.98 -38.82
N GLY A 2 5.00 2.07 -38.27
CA GLY A 2 5.48 2.14 -36.87
C GLY A 2 4.49 2.62 -35.79
N ARG A 3 3.22 2.94 -36.12
CA ARG A 3 2.20 3.33 -35.13
C ARG A 3 1.36 2.15 -34.63
N ALA A 4 0.98 1.21 -35.50
CA ALA A 4 0.17 0.05 -35.13
C ALA A 4 0.92 -0.93 -34.19
N ALA A 5 2.21 -1.17 -34.44
CA ALA A 5 3.05 -1.97 -33.54
C ALA A 5 3.22 -1.35 -32.13
N ARG A 6 3.13 -0.01 -32.02
CA ARG A 6 3.20 0.69 -30.72
C ARG A 6 1.87 0.63 -29.95
N THR A 7 0.77 0.37 -30.65
CA THR A 7 -0.58 0.24 -30.06
C THR A 7 -0.83 -1.17 -29.55
N GLU A 8 -0.26 -2.20 -30.19
CA GLU A 8 -0.31 -3.60 -29.72
C GLU A 8 0.54 -3.81 -28.44
N LEU A 9 1.60 -3.02 -28.29
CA LEU A 9 2.56 -3.03 -27.17
C LEU A 9 2.06 -2.43 -25.84
N LEU A 10 0.84 -1.85 -25.81
CA LEU A 10 0.21 -1.30 -24.60
C LEU A 10 -1.06 -2.04 -24.19
N THR A 11 -1.15 -3.33 -24.52
CA THR A 11 -2.13 -4.21 -23.88
C THR A 11 -1.66 -4.43 -22.45
N ARG A 12 -1.92 -3.45 -21.57
CA ARG A 12 -1.58 -3.58 -20.16
C ARG A 12 -2.31 -4.83 -19.64
N ARG A 13 -1.60 -5.65 -18.87
CA ARG A 13 -2.12 -6.94 -18.43
C ARG A 13 -3.04 -6.76 -17.24
N GLY A 14 -4.21 -7.42 -17.28
CA GLY A 14 -5.15 -7.49 -16.16
C GLY A 14 -4.65 -8.40 -15.03
N LEU A 15 -5.43 -8.52 -13.95
CA LEU A 15 -5.06 -9.29 -12.75
C LEU A 15 -4.72 -10.76 -13.05
N ALA A 16 -5.48 -11.40 -13.96
CA ALA A 16 -5.25 -12.78 -14.37
C ALA A 16 -3.91 -12.99 -15.11
N GLY A 17 -3.28 -11.91 -15.60
CA GLY A 17 -2.00 -11.95 -16.29
C GLY A 17 -0.78 -11.82 -15.37
N ILE A 18 -0.98 -11.77 -14.05
CA ILE A 18 0.10 -11.68 -13.06
C ILE A 18 0.70 -13.07 -12.86
N GLY A 19 1.96 -13.24 -13.29
CA GLY A 19 2.72 -14.46 -13.08
C GLY A 19 3.56 -14.43 -11.79
N PRO A 20 4.27 -15.54 -11.49
CA PRO A 20 5.13 -15.63 -10.31
C PRO A 20 6.25 -14.57 -10.26
N LYS A 21 6.77 -14.17 -11.42
CA LYS A 21 7.83 -13.15 -11.52
C LYS A 21 7.33 -11.79 -11.07
N GLU A 22 6.17 -11.35 -11.59
CA GLU A 22 5.55 -10.09 -11.18
C GLU A 22 5.15 -10.11 -9.72
N ALA A 23 4.53 -11.21 -9.26
CA ALA A 23 4.16 -11.38 -7.87
C ALA A 23 5.37 -11.27 -6.92
N LEU A 24 6.49 -11.92 -7.27
CA LEU A 24 7.73 -11.86 -6.49
C LEU A 24 8.31 -10.44 -6.45
N LEU A 25 8.42 -9.77 -7.59
CA LEU A 25 8.98 -8.41 -7.67
C LEU A 25 8.13 -7.39 -6.91
N ILE A 26 6.79 -7.48 -7.03
CA ILE A 26 5.88 -6.63 -6.27
C ILE A 26 5.94 -6.98 -4.77
N GLY A 27 6.11 -8.25 -4.42
CA GLY A 27 6.34 -8.71 -3.04
C GLY A 27 7.61 -8.16 -2.42
N LEU A 28 8.73 -8.20 -3.15
CA LEU A 28 9.99 -7.58 -2.72
C LEU A 28 9.83 -6.07 -2.52
N ALA A 29 9.12 -5.41 -3.43
CA ALA A 29 8.79 -4.00 -3.30
C ALA A 29 7.95 -3.71 -2.04
N GLN A 30 7.01 -4.59 -1.68
CA GLN A 30 6.28 -4.48 -0.41
C GLN A 30 7.20 -4.63 0.80
N GLY A 31 8.19 -5.52 0.75
CA GLY A 31 9.20 -5.66 1.80
C GLY A 31 10.03 -4.39 2.02
N VAL A 32 10.45 -3.74 0.94
CA VAL A 32 11.16 -2.44 0.99
C VAL A 32 10.28 -1.34 1.57
N ALA A 33 8.96 -1.41 1.37
CA ALA A 33 8.02 -0.42 1.88
C ALA A 33 7.87 -0.38 3.41
N ILE A 34 8.57 -1.24 4.16
CA ILE A 34 8.66 -1.14 5.62
C ILE A 34 9.48 0.09 6.03
N LEU A 35 10.35 0.60 5.15
CA LEU A 35 11.13 1.80 5.42
C LEU A 35 10.22 3.01 5.70
N PRO A 36 10.55 3.83 6.72
CA PRO A 36 9.73 4.95 7.12
C PRO A 36 9.57 5.97 5.99
N GLY A 37 8.36 6.51 5.84
CA GLY A 37 8.05 7.49 4.80
C GLY A 37 7.80 6.89 3.40
N ILE A 38 8.02 5.60 3.19
CA ILE A 38 7.68 4.94 1.91
C ILE A 38 6.20 4.54 1.91
N SER A 39 5.47 4.98 0.88
CA SER A 39 4.10 4.55 0.64
C SER A 39 4.07 3.13 0.07
N ARG A 40 3.64 2.14 0.87
CA ARG A 40 3.50 0.74 0.43
C ARG A 40 2.63 0.59 -0.81
N SER A 41 1.43 1.17 -0.81
CA SER A 41 0.53 1.10 -1.98
C SER A 41 1.15 1.82 -3.18
N GLY A 42 1.79 2.98 -2.98
CA GLY A 42 2.48 3.71 -4.05
C GLY A 42 3.60 2.89 -4.70
N LEU A 43 4.47 2.27 -3.89
CA LEU A 43 5.61 1.49 -4.37
C LEU A 43 5.16 0.21 -5.09
N THR A 44 4.25 -0.56 -4.49
CA THR A 44 3.75 -1.82 -5.08
C THR A 44 2.93 -1.58 -6.36
N ILE A 45 2.07 -0.55 -6.39
CA ILE A 45 1.33 -0.16 -7.60
C ILE A 45 2.30 0.36 -8.65
N GLY A 46 3.27 1.20 -8.28
CA GLY A 46 4.28 1.74 -9.17
C GLY A 46 5.10 0.65 -9.85
N VAL A 47 5.59 -0.34 -9.08
CA VAL A 47 6.30 -1.51 -9.62
C VAL A 47 5.38 -2.32 -10.54
N GLY A 48 4.12 -2.57 -10.15
CA GLY A 48 3.15 -3.24 -11.02
C GLY A 48 2.93 -2.52 -12.35
N LEU A 49 2.83 -1.19 -12.33
CA LEU A 49 2.72 -0.35 -13.53
C LEU A 49 3.98 -0.41 -14.41
N LEU A 50 5.17 -0.45 -13.81
CA LEU A 50 6.46 -0.62 -14.52
C LEU A 50 6.59 -2.01 -15.15
N LEU A 51 5.99 -3.03 -14.54
CA LEU A 51 5.89 -4.39 -15.07
C LEU A 51 4.79 -4.57 -16.14
N GLY A 52 4.16 -3.46 -16.56
CA GLY A 52 3.16 -3.44 -17.64
C GLY A 52 1.75 -3.88 -17.21
N LEU A 53 1.45 -3.90 -15.92
CA LEU A 53 0.08 -4.16 -15.44
C LEU A 53 -0.82 -2.96 -15.70
N GLU A 54 -2.12 -3.22 -15.85
CA GLU A 54 -3.16 -2.19 -15.80
C GLU A 54 -3.17 -1.55 -14.42
N TRP A 55 -3.55 -0.29 -14.34
CA TRP A 55 -3.63 0.40 -13.05
C TRP A 55 -4.58 -0.30 -12.05
N SER A 56 -5.74 -0.75 -12.54
CA SER A 56 -6.72 -1.49 -11.74
C SER A 56 -6.14 -2.79 -11.20
N ALA A 57 -5.49 -3.57 -12.06
CA ALA A 57 -4.84 -4.83 -11.70
C ALA A 57 -3.70 -4.65 -10.69
N ALA A 58 -2.84 -3.64 -10.90
CA ALA A 58 -1.75 -3.33 -9.98
C ALA A 58 -2.27 -2.89 -8.59
N ALA A 59 -3.33 -2.07 -8.56
CA ALA A 59 -3.99 -1.66 -7.32
C ALA A 59 -4.63 -2.83 -6.61
N GLU A 60 -5.44 -3.63 -7.31
CA GLU A 60 -6.11 -4.80 -6.75
C GLU A 60 -5.12 -5.82 -6.19
N PHE A 61 -4.07 -6.15 -6.96
CA PHE A 61 -3.00 -7.04 -6.48
C PHE A 61 -2.28 -6.47 -5.26
N SER A 62 -1.98 -5.16 -5.24
CA SER A 62 -1.37 -4.48 -4.09
C SER A 62 -2.24 -4.58 -2.83
N PHE A 63 -3.56 -4.46 -2.94
CA PHE A 63 -4.48 -4.61 -1.80
C PHE A 63 -4.57 -6.06 -1.33
N LEU A 64 -4.68 -7.02 -2.25
CA LEU A 64 -4.68 -8.44 -1.93
C LEU A 64 -3.39 -8.86 -1.21
N LEU A 65 -2.24 -8.42 -1.72
CA LEU A 65 -0.92 -8.71 -1.15
C LEU A 65 -0.75 -8.12 0.26
N ALA A 66 -1.37 -6.97 0.53
CA ALA A 66 -1.29 -6.32 1.82
C ALA A 66 -2.10 -7.01 2.93
N GLY A 67 -3.19 -7.69 2.56
CA GLY A 67 -4.08 -8.36 3.51
C GLY A 67 -3.34 -9.33 4.44
N PRO A 68 -2.63 -10.35 3.91
CA PRO A 68 -1.86 -11.29 4.71
C PRO A 68 -0.77 -10.62 5.55
N ALA A 69 -0.09 -9.61 5.01
CA ALA A 69 0.98 -8.91 5.71
C ALA A 69 0.45 -8.10 6.91
N ILE A 70 -0.63 -7.32 6.71
CA ILE A 70 -1.27 -6.53 7.77
C ILE A 70 -1.89 -7.45 8.82
N PHE A 71 -2.54 -8.53 8.40
CA PHE A 71 -3.11 -9.51 9.31
C PHE A 71 -2.02 -10.18 10.16
N GLY A 72 -0.93 -10.63 9.55
CA GLY A 72 0.19 -11.23 10.27
C GLY A 72 0.82 -10.27 11.29
N ALA A 73 1.06 -9.02 10.90
CA ALA A 73 1.59 -7.99 11.81
C ALA A 73 0.63 -7.71 12.99
N THR A 74 -0.68 -7.62 12.70
CA THR A 74 -1.71 -7.40 13.72
C THR A 74 -1.81 -8.58 14.69
N ALA A 75 -1.77 -9.82 14.19
CA ALA A 75 -1.82 -11.02 15.01
C ALA A 75 -0.59 -11.11 15.94
N LEU A 76 0.61 -10.84 15.42
CA LEU A 76 1.84 -10.83 16.20
C LEU A 76 1.77 -9.77 17.32
N LYS A 77 1.37 -8.54 16.99
CA LYS A 77 1.22 -7.45 17.97
C LYS A 77 0.12 -7.72 18.99
N GLY A 78 -0.98 -8.36 18.58
CA GLY A 78 -2.03 -8.79 19.49
C GLY A 78 -1.53 -9.83 20.51
N LEU A 79 -0.74 -10.81 20.07
CA LEU A 79 -0.13 -11.81 20.95
C LEU A 79 0.86 -11.17 21.95
N GLU A 80 1.67 -10.21 21.50
CA GLU A 80 2.54 -9.42 22.38
C GLU A 80 1.73 -8.70 23.46
N ALA A 81 0.64 -8.02 23.07
CA ALA A 81 -0.21 -7.29 24.01
C ALA A 81 -0.86 -8.20 25.07
N LEU A 82 -1.24 -9.42 24.70
CA LEU A 82 -1.78 -10.42 25.64
C LEU A 82 -0.74 -10.94 26.63
N ARG A 83 0.53 -10.99 26.25
CA ARG A 83 1.64 -11.45 27.11
C ARG A 83 2.10 -10.38 28.11
N GLU A 84 1.76 -9.12 27.87
CA GLU A 84 2.14 -7.98 28.71
C GLU A 84 0.92 -7.23 29.30
N PRO A 85 0.03 -7.90 30.05
CA PRO A 85 -1.22 -7.29 30.52
C PRO A 85 -1.01 -6.08 31.44
N ALA A 86 0.14 -5.98 32.11
CA ALA A 86 0.50 -4.81 32.91
C ALA A 86 0.70 -3.53 32.05
N ALA A 87 1.11 -3.67 30.79
CA ALA A 87 1.30 -2.54 29.88
C ALA A 87 0.04 -2.20 29.07
N TYR A 88 -0.82 -3.19 28.78
CA TYR A 88 -1.95 -3.04 27.85
C TYR A 88 -3.34 -3.19 28.48
N GLY A 89 -3.45 -3.78 29.68
CA GLY A 89 -4.72 -4.25 30.26
C GLY A 89 -5.77 -3.16 30.56
N GLY A 90 -5.34 -1.92 30.81
CA GLY A 90 -6.24 -0.78 31.03
C GLY A 90 -6.64 -0.02 29.76
N LEU A 91 -6.06 -0.34 28.61
CA LEU A 91 -6.15 0.47 27.39
C LEU A 91 -7.04 -0.16 26.31
N LEU A 92 -7.66 -1.33 26.57
CA LEU A 92 -8.44 -2.06 25.58
C LEU A 92 -9.54 -1.21 24.94
N GLY A 93 -10.26 -0.42 25.72
CA GLY A 93 -11.29 0.50 25.21
C GLY A 93 -10.73 1.55 24.24
N LEU A 94 -9.54 2.11 24.53
CA LEU A 94 -8.86 3.06 23.66
C LEU A 94 -8.35 2.38 22.38
N TYR A 95 -7.85 1.15 22.45
CA TYR A 95 -7.43 0.40 21.26
C TYR A 95 -8.61 0.09 20.33
N LEU A 96 -9.76 -0.31 20.88
CA LEU A 96 -10.96 -0.56 20.08
C LEU A 96 -11.48 0.73 19.43
N LEU A 97 -11.53 1.84 20.17
CA LEU A 97 -11.91 3.13 19.63
C LEU A 97 -10.95 3.59 18.51
N GLY A 98 -9.64 3.48 18.76
CA GLY A 98 -8.61 3.81 17.77
C GLY A 98 -8.72 2.94 16.52
N THR A 99 -9.00 1.64 16.68
CA THR A 99 -9.22 0.70 15.58
C THR A 99 -10.45 1.10 14.75
N ALA A 100 -11.57 1.43 15.41
CA ALA A 100 -12.78 1.87 14.73
C ALA A 100 -12.58 3.18 13.95
N LEU A 101 -11.91 4.16 14.56
CA LEU A 101 -11.57 5.43 13.91
C LEU A 101 -10.60 5.22 12.74
N ALA A 102 -9.60 4.35 12.90
CA ALA A 102 -8.66 3.99 11.83
C ALA A 102 -9.36 3.26 10.68
N ALA A 103 -10.31 2.37 10.96
CA ALA A 103 -11.10 1.70 9.93
C ALA A 103 -11.96 2.69 9.14
N ALA A 104 -12.64 3.61 9.82
CA ALA A 104 -13.47 4.64 9.19
C ALA A 104 -12.63 5.59 8.32
N THR A 105 -11.59 6.18 8.90
CA THR A 105 -10.70 7.13 8.19
C THR A 105 -9.88 6.45 7.10
N GLY A 106 -9.39 5.24 7.34
CA GLY A 106 -8.68 4.42 6.36
C GLY A 106 -9.55 4.08 5.15
N GLY A 107 -10.83 3.73 5.36
CA GLY A 107 -11.78 3.51 4.28
C GLY A 107 -11.98 4.76 3.41
N LEU A 108 -12.12 5.94 4.03
CA LEU A 108 -12.21 7.22 3.32
C LEU A 108 -10.92 7.55 2.56
N ALA A 109 -9.76 7.27 3.14
CA ALA A 109 -8.47 7.48 2.50
C ALA A 109 -8.29 6.59 1.26
N ILE A 110 -8.62 5.29 1.36
CA ILE A 110 -8.58 4.35 0.23
C ILE A 110 -9.52 4.80 -0.88
N LYS A 111 -10.76 5.17 -0.55
CA LYS A 111 -11.73 5.68 -1.53
C LYS A 111 -11.19 6.91 -2.26
N SER A 112 -10.57 7.84 -1.53
CA SER A 112 -9.99 9.07 -2.09
C SER A 112 -8.79 8.77 -2.98
N LEU A 113 -7.90 7.88 -2.54
CA LEU A 113 -6.74 7.43 -3.31
C LEU A 113 -7.15 6.76 -4.63
N LEU A 114 -8.09 5.80 -4.57
CA LEU A 114 -8.63 5.15 -5.77
C LEU A 114 -9.28 6.17 -6.72
N GLY A 115 -9.95 7.19 -6.18
CA GLY A 115 -10.51 8.29 -6.97
C GLY A 115 -9.44 9.13 -7.70
N LEU A 116 -8.35 9.48 -7.03
CA LEU A 116 -7.22 10.22 -7.65
C LEU A 116 -6.55 9.38 -8.74
N LEU A 117 -6.32 8.11 -8.44
CA LEU A 117 -5.63 7.20 -9.31
C LEU A 117 -6.45 6.88 -10.58
N ARG A 118 -7.77 6.68 -10.47
CA ARG A 118 -8.68 6.52 -11.63
C ARG A 118 -8.67 7.73 -12.57
N ARG A 119 -8.36 8.92 -12.04
CA ARG A 119 -8.22 10.16 -12.82
C ARG A 119 -6.82 10.35 -13.40
N GLY A 120 -5.92 9.38 -13.22
CA GLY A 120 -4.52 9.49 -13.65
C GLY A 120 -3.70 10.52 -12.87
N ARG A 121 -4.20 11.01 -11.73
CA ARG A 121 -3.57 12.10 -10.96
C ARG A 121 -2.66 11.54 -9.87
N LEU A 122 -1.62 10.81 -10.27
CA LEU A 122 -0.58 10.27 -9.36
C LEU A 122 0.34 11.36 -8.80
N ALA A 123 0.63 12.41 -9.59
CA ALA A 123 1.58 13.45 -9.18
C ALA A 123 1.20 14.18 -7.88
N PRO A 124 -0.06 14.64 -7.67
CA PRO A 124 -0.47 15.22 -6.39
C PRO A 124 -0.24 14.29 -5.19
N PHE A 125 -0.50 13.00 -5.35
CA PHE A 125 -0.27 12.01 -4.29
C PHE A 125 1.23 11.82 -4.03
N ALA A 126 2.06 11.80 -5.07
CA ALA A 126 3.51 11.72 -4.92
C ALA A 126 4.07 12.93 -4.15
N TYR A 127 3.65 14.16 -4.46
CA TYR A 127 4.05 15.35 -3.71
C TYR A 127 3.60 15.29 -2.25
N TYR A 128 2.37 14.86 -1.99
CA TYR A 128 1.88 14.63 -0.63
C TYR A 128 2.78 13.64 0.13
N CYS A 129 3.13 12.49 -0.47
CA CYS A 129 4.02 11.52 0.16
C CYS A 129 5.43 12.06 0.40
N LEU A 130 6.00 12.83 -0.55
CA LEU A 130 7.32 13.43 -0.39
C LEU A 130 7.36 14.40 0.79
N VAL A 131 6.35 15.27 0.90
CA VAL A 131 6.28 16.25 2.01
C VAL A 131 6.09 15.52 3.34
N VAL A 132 5.09 14.65 3.45
CA VAL A 132 4.79 13.94 4.72
C VAL A 132 5.92 13.01 5.12
N GLY A 133 6.49 12.26 4.17
CA GLY A 133 7.60 11.35 4.41
C GLY A 133 8.87 12.09 4.82
N SER A 134 9.19 13.22 4.18
CA SER A 134 10.33 14.05 4.57
C SER A 134 10.15 14.64 5.97
N CYS A 135 8.95 15.16 6.28
CA CYS A 135 8.62 15.64 7.62
C CYS A 135 8.77 14.54 8.67
N ALA A 136 8.23 13.35 8.42
CA ALA A 136 8.34 12.21 9.34
C ALA A 136 9.81 11.79 9.55
N LEU A 137 10.60 11.73 8.48
CA LEU A 137 12.03 11.41 8.57
C LEU A 137 12.78 12.46 9.41
N LEU A 138 12.57 13.75 9.14
CA LEU A 138 13.18 14.84 9.90
C LEU A 138 12.79 14.82 11.38
N LEU A 139 11.54 14.48 11.69
CA LEU A 139 11.08 14.35 13.08
C LEU A 139 11.67 13.12 13.77
N SER A 140 11.87 12.01 13.05
CA SER A 140 12.48 10.79 13.61
C SER A 140 13.99 10.89 13.87
N LEU A 141 14.66 11.87 13.26
CA LEU A 141 16.09 12.13 13.43
C LEU A 141 16.38 13.13 14.57
N ARG A 142 15.34 13.68 15.21
CA ARG A 142 15.43 14.51 16.40
C ARG A 142 15.20 13.67 17.65
#